data_AF-A0A0W4ZGQ1-F1
#
_entry.id   AF-A0A0W4ZGQ1-F1
#
_cell.length_a   1.000
_cell.length_b   1.000
_cell.length_c   1.000
_cell.angle_alpha   90.00
_cell.angle_beta   90.00
_cell.angle_gamma   90.00
#
_symmetry.space_group_name_H-M   'P 1'
#
loop_
_entity.id
_entity.type
_entity.pdbx_description
1 polymer ?
#
loop_
_entity_poly.entity_id
_entity_poly.type
_entity_poly.pdbx_seq_one_letter_code
_entity_poly.pdbx_strand_id
1 'polypeptide(L)'
;MFKKNEKSRLQQLTEYGLISKGNDNRLKDPRIQEELYEKIKEKYTSLIKKVNQNEETLEETFSSLTVVDSELQPANQEHCLYMFRQLREGLRASQRVDAFARTVYEMSARVGIYMNHVETYFPALQYLMDVMYPEQLQSFANNQLVTCYLLYLVCVLGNLHKLYEALLRWKLDIQDLPFQVARIIIENNYVAWLKLRNSLPWLYQRLIDQSRRMMQERCTRVVGAAYYIVPKQWAEKYVGPVLAITNWAVDDDVVVVRVRR
;
A
#
# COMPACT_ATOMS: atom_id res chain seq x y z
N MET A 1 -13.60 37.70 20.35
CA MET A 1 -14.63 37.22 19.40
C MET A 1 -14.08 36.49 18.17
N PHE A 2 -12.82 36.67 17.75
CA PHE A 2 -12.28 36.08 16.51
C PHE A 2 -12.04 34.56 16.52
N LYS A 3 -11.69 33.94 17.66
CA LYS A 3 -11.40 32.49 17.75
C LYS A 3 -12.62 31.56 17.57
N LYS A 4 -13.85 32.07 17.73
CA LYS A 4 -15.08 31.27 17.62
C LYS A 4 -15.53 31.10 16.15
N ASN A 5 -15.21 32.07 15.29
CA ASN A 5 -15.52 32.04 13.86
C ASN A 5 -14.58 31.12 13.08
N GLU A 6 -13.30 31.05 13.46
CA GLU A 6 -12.35 30.11 12.86
C GLU A 6 -12.77 28.66 13.12
N LYS A 7 -13.11 28.33 14.37
CA LYS A 7 -13.57 26.97 14.73
C LYS A 7 -14.84 26.55 14.00
N SER A 8 -15.76 27.49 13.76
CA SER A 8 -17.00 27.26 12.98
C SER A 8 -16.74 27.09 11.48
N ARG A 9 -15.82 27.88 10.90
CA ARG A 9 -15.33 27.69 9.52
C ARG A 9 -14.61 26.34 9.37
N LEU A 10 -13.74 26.01 10.32
CA LEU A 10 -12.97 24.76 10.38
C LEU A 10 -13.87 23.52 10.52
N GLN A 11 -14.97 23.62 11.26
CA GLN A 11 -15.99 22.56 11.35
C GLN A 11 -16.81 22.43 10.06
N GLN A 12 -17.14 23.54 9.39
CA GLN A 12 -17.77 23.52 8.06
C GLN A 12 -16.83 22.99 6.96
N LEU A 13 -15.52 23.08 7.15
CA LEU A 13 -14.50 22.48 6.27
C LEU A 13 -14.38 20.94 6.45
N THR A 14 -14.95 20.35 7.51
CA THR A 14 -15.02 18.89 7.71
C THR A 14 -16.24 18.24 7.04
N GLU A 15 -17.22 19.06 6.62
CA GLU A 15 -18.45 18.64 5.96
C GLU A 15 -18.47 19.11 4.49
N TYR A 16 -17.38 18.94 3.76
CA TYR A 16 -17.54 19.01 2.31
C TYR A 16 -18.41 17.84 1.85
N GLY A 17 -19.28 18.07 0.87
CA GLY A 17 -19.94 16.99 0.17
C GLY A 17 -18.98 16.26 -0.78
N LEU A 18 -19.35 15.07 -1.24
CA LEU A 18 -18.74 14.52 -2.45
C LEU A 18 -19.25 15.32 -3.65
N ILE A 19 -18.35 15.80 -4.50
CA ILE A 19 -18.71 16.57 -5.70
C ILE A 19 -19.50 15.70 -6.66
N SER A 20 -19.20 14.39 -6.70
CA SER A 20 -19.94 13.38 -7.46
C SER A 20 -21.44 13.33 -7.13
N LYS A 21 -21.84 13.72 -5.90
CA LYS A 21 -23.25 13.77 -5.48
C LYS A 21 -23.93 15.10 -5.80
N GLY A 22 -23.23 16.07 -6.40
CA GLY A 22 -23.78 17.39 -6.73
C GLY A 22 -24.04 18.32 -5.53
N ASN A 23 -23.71 17.86 -4.32
CA ASN A 23 -24.05 18.57 -3.08
C ASN A 23 -23.15 19.76 -2.77
N ASP A 24 -21.94 19.82 -3.35
CA ASP A 24 -20.95 20.84 -2.99
C ASP A 24 -19.95 21.11 -4.13
N ASN A 25 -19.91 22.34 -4.63
CA ASN A 25 -18.98 22.79 -5.67
C ASN A 25 -17.79 23.60 -5.12
N ARG A 26 -17.71 23.83 -3.80
CA ARG A 26 -16.68 24.66 -3.19
C ARG A 26 -15.27 24.09 -3.37
N LEU A 27 -15.16 22.76 -3.46
CA LEU A 27 -13.90 22.03 -3.69
C LEU A 27 -13.31 22.20 -5.11
N LYS A 28 -13.97 22.96 -6.00
CA LYS A 28 -13.38 23.38 -7.29
C LYS A 28 -12.40 24.54 -7.14
N ASP A 29 -12.47 25.30 -6.04
CA ASP A 29 -11.58 26.43 -5.79
C ASP A 29 -10.18 25.92 -5.35
N PRO A 30 -9.09 26.29 -6.06
CA PRO A 30 -7.75 25.83 -5.74
C PRO A 30 -7.27 26.24 -4.33
N ARG A 31 -7.73 27.37 -3.79
CA ARG A 31 -7.34 27.80 -2.43
C ARG A 31 -7.91 26.87 -1.37
N ILE A 32 -9.17 26.47 -1.53
CA ILE A 32 -9.86 25.56 -0.61
C ILE A 32 -9.22 24.16 -0.67
N GLN A 33 -8.76 23.73 -1.84
CA GLN A 33 -8.04 22.46 -2.01
C GLN A 33 -6.73 22.44 -1.21
N GLU A 34 -5.96 23.52 -1.25
CA GLU A 34 -4.69 23.65 -0.52
C GLU A 34 -4.92 23.71 1.00
N GLU A 35 -5.90 24.49 1.46
CA GLU A 35 -6.30 24.52 2.89
C GLU A 35 -6.77 23.15 3.40
N LEU A 36 -7.54 22.41 2.60
CA LEU A 36 -7.98 21.08 2.96
C LEU A 36 -6.79 20.10 3.02
N TYR A 37 -5.87 20.20 2.07
CA TYR A 37 -4.69 19.34 2.04
C TYR A 37 -3.80 19.53 3.26
N GLU A 38 -3.53 20.77 3.67
CA GLU A 38 -2.72 21.03 4.88
C GLU A 38 -3.37 20.42 6.13
N LYS A 39 -4.70 20.50 6.27
CA LYS A 39 -5.41 19.84 7.39
C LYS A 39 -5.30 18.32 7.34
N ILE A 40 -5.43 17.72 6.15
CA ILE A 40 -5.28 16.28 5.96
C ILE A 40 -3.87 15.87 6.38
N LYS A 41 -2.86 16.65 5.96
CA LYS A 41 -1.46 16.44 6.26
C LYS A 41 -1.18 16.55 7.77
N GLU A 42 -1.68 17.59 8.43
CA GLU A 42 -1.58 17.75 9.90
C GLU A 42 -2.22 16.58 10.64
N LYS A 43 -3.44 16.20 10.26
CA LYS A 43 -4.16 15.08 10.87
C LYS A 43 -3.38 13.79 10.65
N TYR A 44 -2.91 13.52 9.45
CA TYR A 44 -2.14 12.32 9.15
C TYR A 44 -0.79 12.28 9.87
N THR A 45 -0.08 13.41 9.94
CA THR A 45 1.18 13.54 10.71
C THR A 45 0.93 13.27 12.19
N SER A 46 -0.17 13.79 12.74
CA SER A 46 -0.57 13.51 14.13
C SER A 46 -0.92 12.04 14.38
N LEU A 47 -1.50 11.36 13.37
CA LEU A 47 -1.81 9.94 13.43
C LEU A 47 -0.53 9.11 13.41
N ILE A 48 0.42 9.44 12.54
CA ILE A 48 1.73 8.78 12.49
C ILE A 48 2.54 9.05 13.77
N LYS A 49 2.60 10.28 14.27
CA LYS A 49 3.38 10.60 15.49
C LYS A 49 2.90 9.83 16.73
N LYS A 50 1.61 9.45 16.78
CA LYS A 50 1.07 8.58 17.84
C LYS A 50 1.58 7.15 17.73
N VAL A 51 1.92 6.71 16.53
CA VAL A 51 2.42 5.38 16.20
C VAL A 51 3.94 5.32 16.35
N ASN A 52 4.65 6.26 15.72
CA ASN A 52 6.11 6.34 15.71
C ASN A 52 6.54 7.59 16.50
N GLN A 53 6.94 7.40 17.75
CA GLN A 53 7.22 8.47 18.71
C GLN A 53 8.37 9.44 18.33
N ASN A 54 9.06 9.27 17.19
CA ASN A 54 10.44 9.76 17.02
C ASN A 54 10.86 10.45 15.70
N GLU A 55 9.99 10.94 14.79
CA GLU A 55 10.49 11.58 13.54
C GLU A 55 9.80 12.89 13.12
N GLU A 56 10.58 13.80 12.52
CA GLU A 56 10.22 15.19 12.22
C GLU A 56 9.59 15.39 10.82
N THR A 57 9.95 14.59 9.81
CA THR A 57 9.45 14.75 8.43
C THR A 57 8.55 13.60 7.94
N LEU A 58 7.65 13.91 7.01
CA LEU A 58 6.68 12.94 6.47
C LEU A 58 7.34 11.81 5.66
N GLU A 59 8.44 12.08 4.96
CA GLU A 59 9.11 11.09 4.12
C GLU A 59 9.97 10.12 4.94
N GLU A 60 10.61 10.62 5.99
CA GLU A 60 11.32 9.81 7.00
C GLU A 60 10.32 8.93 7.75
N THR A 61 9.22 9.54 8.25
CA THR A 61 8.17 8.77 8.91
C THR A 61 7.58 7.72 8.00
N PHE A 62 7.26 8.04 6.74
CA PHE A 62 6.85 7.01 5.81
C PHE A 62 7.91 5.92 5.74
N SER A 63 9.20 6.22 5.57
CA SER A 63 10.26 5.21 5.50
C SER A 63 10.39 4.32 6.75
N SER A 64 10.09 4.85 7.93
CA SER A 64 10.17 4.15 9.23
C SER A 64 8.90 3.39 9.64
N LEU A 65 7.77 3.57 8.95
CA LEU A 65 6.51 2.87 9.24
C LEU A 65 6.67 1.35 9.15
N THR A 66 6.07 0.61 10.09
CA THR A 66 6.04 -0.85 10.05
C THR A 66 4.62 -1.37 9.79
N VAL A 67 4.52 -2.61 9.32
CA VAL A 67 3.23 -3.23 8.97
C VAL A 67 2.36 -3.52 10.22
N VAL A 68 2.94 -3.46 11.42
CA VAL A 68 2.29 -3.84 12.69
C VAL A 68 1.49 -2.69 13.31
N ASP A 69 1.62 -1.49 12.78
CA ASP A 69 1.14 -0.22 13.34
C ASP A 69 -0.37 0.04 13.21
N SER A 70 -1.18 -1.00 13.41
CA SER A 70 -2.64 -1.01 13.28
C SER A 70 -3.36 -0.32 14.44
N GLU A 71 -2.65 0.36 15.35
CA GLU A 71 -3.19 0.96 16.58
C GLU A 71 -4.02 2.24 16.34
N LEU A 72 -4.22 2.63 15.09
CA LEU A 72 -5.08 3.74 14.72
C LEU A 72 -6.55 3.32 14.79
N GLN A 73 -7.35 4.01 15.60
CA GLN A 73 -8.79 3.76 15.66
C GLN A 73 -9.41 3.80 14.24
N PRO A 74 -10.23 2.79 13.86
CA PRO A 74 -10.71 2.61 12.50
C PRO A 74 -11.50 3.83 11.99
N ALA A 75 -12.28 4.46 12.86
CA ALA A 75 -13.04 5.67 12.53
C ALA A 75 -12.15 6.85 12.06
N ASN A 76 -10.94 6.99 12.62
CA ASN A 76 -10.01 8.05 12.21
C ASN A 76 -9.34 7.73 10.87
N GLN A 77 -9.07 6.45 10.60
CA GLN A 77 -8.50 5.99 9.33
C GLN A 77 -9.49 6.21 8.18
N GLU A 78 -10.73 5.75 8.35
CA GLU A 78 -11.80 5.89 7.35
C GLU A 78 -12.08 7.37 7.03
N HIS A 79 -12.12 8.22 8.05
CA HIS A 79 -12.32 9.64 7.86
C HIS A 79 -11.17 10.30 7.08
N CYS A 80 -9.91 9.92 7.35
CA CYS A 80 -8.76 10.40 6.57
C CYS A 80 -8.83 9.96 5.10
N LEU A 81 -9.16 8.69 4.84
CA LEU A 81 -9.34 8.17 3.48
C LEU A 81 -10.50 8.87 2.76
N TYR A 82 -11.58 9.17 3.48
CA TYR A 82 -12.70 9.94 2.96
C TYR A 82 -12.26 11.35 2.54
N MET A 83 -11.54 12.09 3.37
CA MET A 83 -11.04 13.42 3.01
C MET A 83 -10.12 13.38 1.77
N PHE A 84 -9.24 12.38 1.66
CA PHE A 84 -8.42 12.19 0.45
C PHE A 84 -9.27 11.90 -0.78
N ARG A 85 -10.35 11.12 -0.65
CA ARG A 85 -11.30 10.91 -1.75
C ARG A 85 -11.96 12.23 -2.17
N GLN A 86 -12.44 13.03 -1.23
CA GLN A 86 -13.04 14.32 -1.52
C GLN A 86 -12.09 15.25 -2.26
N LEU A 87 -10.84 15.33 -1.79
CA LEU A 87 -9.83 16.17 -2.41
C LEU A 87 -9.49 15.70 -3.83
N ARG A 88 -9.38 14.39 -4.07
CA ARG A 88 -9.17 13.85 -5.42
C ARG A 88 -10.36 14.11 -6.35
N GLU A 89 -11.60 14.00 -5.87
CA GLU A 89 -12.78 14.39 -6.63
C GLU A 89 -12.77 15.90 -6.96
N GLY A 90 -12.37 16.74 -6.02
CA GLY A 90 -12.11 18.18 -6.20
C GLY A 90 -11.12 18.48 -7.32
N LEU A 91 -9.94 17.89 -7.23
CA LEU A 91 -8.88 18.07 -8.22
C LEU A 91 -9.29 17.60 -9.61
N ARG A 92 -10.00 16.47 -9.69
CA ARG A 92 -10.51 15.94 -10.97
C ARG A 92 -11.60 16.85 -11.54
N ALA A 93 -12.52 17.34 -10.70
CA ALA A 93 -13.59 18.24 -11.13
C ALA A 93 -13.06 19.62 -11.56
N SER A 94 -11.98 20.10 -10.96
CA SER A 94 -11.28 21.32 -11.38
C SER A 94 -10.30 21.10 -12.54
N GLN A 95 -10.11 19.85 -13.00
CA GLN A 95 -9.15 19.45 -14.04
C GLN A 95 -7.72 19.98 -13.80
N ARG A 96 -7.31 20.10 -12.53
CA ARG A 96 -6.02 20.68 -12.14
C ARG A 96 -4.91 19.64 -12.30
N VAL A 97 -3.84 19.96 -13.04
CA VAL A 97 -2.73 19.04 -13.38
C VAL A 97 -1.36 19.50 -12.86
N ASP A 98 -1.39 20.29 -11.79
CA ASP A 98 -0.22 20.99 -11.28
C ASP A 98 0.67 20.09 -10.40
N ALA A 99 1.87 20.58 -10.06
CA ALA A 99 2.76 19.92 -9.10
C ALA A 99 2.07 19.61 -7.75
N PHE A 100 1.21 20.51 -7.28
CA PHE A 100 0.39 20.29 -6.08
C PHE A 100 -0.54 19.07 -6.24
N ALA A 101 -1.26 18.98 -7.36
CA ALA A 101 -2.18 17.87 -7.60
C ALA A 101 -1.42 16.55 -7.59
N ARG A 102 -0.23 16.51 -8.20
CA ARG A 102 0.66 15.34 -8.12
C ARG A 102 0.98 14.96 -6.68
N THR A 103 1.50 15.88 -5.87
CA THR A 103 1.83 15.60 -4.45
C THR A 103 0.62 15.07 -3.67
N VAL A 104 -0.58 15.60 -3.93
CA VAL A 104 -1.82 15.11 -3.31
C VAL A 104 -2.10 13.65 -3.69
N TYR A 105 -2.00 13.31 -4.97
CA TYR A 105 -2.22 11.93 -5.43
C TYR A 105 -1.12 10.98 -4.94
N GLU A 106 0.14 11.41 -4.90
CA GLU A 106 1.26 10.65 -4.35
C GLU A 106 1.05 10.34 -2.87
N MET A 107 0.67 11.35 -2.07
CA MET A 107 0.35 11.14 -0.66
C MET A 107 -0.90 10.29 -0.48
N SER A 108 -1.96 10.52 -1.25
CA SER A 108 -3.16 9.69 -1.19
C SER A 108 -2.85 8.21 -1.49
N ALA A 109 -1.91 7.92 -2.40
CA ALA A 109 -1.47 6.57 -2.69
C ALA A 109 -0.67 5.97 -1.52
N ARG A 110 0.32 6.69 -0.98
CA ARG A 110 1.13 6.24 0.17
C ARG A 110 0.25 5.94 1.40
N VAL A 111 -0.66 6.86 1.74
CA VAL A 111 -1.62 6.69 2.85
C VAL A 111 -2.54 5.50 2.60
N GLY A 112 -3.06 5.36 1.37
CA GLY A 112 -3.93 4.24 1.03
C GLY A 112 -3.22 2.89 1.14
N ILE A 113 -1.95 2.79 0.71
CA ILE A 113 -1.16 1.55 0.83
C ILE A 113 -0.90 1.23 2.31
N TYR A 114 -0.52 2.23 3.11
CA TYR A 114 -0.33 2.07 4.55
C TYR A 114 -1.59 1.52 5.24
N MET A 115 -2.74 2.14 4.97
CA MET A 115 -4.03 1.70 5.49
C MET A 115 -4.58 0.43 4.81
N ASN A 116 -3.87 -0.13 3.81
CA ASN A 116 -4.30 -1.27 3.00
C ASN A 116 -5.67 -1.11 2.33
N HIS A 117 -6.02 0.12 1.95
CA HIS A 117 -7.32 0.43 1.35
C HIS A 117 -7.22 0.56 -0.17
N VAL A 118 -7.53 -0.54 -0.86
CA VAL A 118 -7.36 -0.72 -2.31
C VAL A 118 -8.06 0.35 -3.12
N GLU A 119 -9.27 0.73 -2.71
CA GLU A 119 -10.14 1.68 -3.37
C GLU A 119 -9.60 3.12 -3.28
N THR A 120 -8.65 3.38 -2.38
CA THR A 120 -8.00 4.68 -2.28
C THR A 120 -6.75 4.72 -3.15
N TYR A 121 -5.83 3.78 -2.93
CA TYR A 121 -4.53 3.87 -3.60
C TYR A 121 -4.58 3.43 -5.07
N PHE A 122 -5.42 2.47 -5.46
CA PHE A 122 -5.47 2.01 -6.85
C PHE A 122 -5.89 3.12 -7.83
N PRO A 123 -7.02 3.82 -7.65
CA PRO A 123 -7.38 4.93 -8.55
C PRO A 123 -6.42 6.13 -8.44
N ALA A 124 -5.72 6.30 -7.31
CA ALA A 124 -4.69 7.33 -7.19
C ALA A 124 -3.46 6.97 -8.05
N LEU A 125 -2.96 5.74 -7.94
CA LEU A 125 -1.83 5.24 -8.74
C LEU A 125 -2.18 5.24 -10.22
N GLN A 126 -3.35 4.74 -10.59
CA GLN A 126 -3.77 4.71 -11.99
C GLN A 126 -3.81 6.13 -12.59
N TYR A 127 -4.40 7.10 -11.88
CA TYR A 127 -4.45 8.47 -12.38
C TYR A 127 -3.06 9.11 -12.49
N LEU A 128 -2.15 8.80 -11.56
CA LEU A 128 -0.76 9.22 -11.64
C LEU A 128 -0.09 8.67 -12.90
N MET A 129 -0.23 7.37 -13.18
CA MET A 129 0.37 6.72 -14.36
C MET A 129 -0.23 7.19 -15.69
N ASP A 130 -1.55 7.36 -15.74
CA ASP A 130 -2.26 7.65 -17.00
C ASP A 130 -2.22 9.14 -17.37
N VAL A 131 -2.28 10.05 -16.38
CA VAL A 131 -2.51 11.48 -16.63
C VAL A 131 -1.35 12.38 -16.19
N MET A 132 -0.70 12.10 -15.05
CA MET A 132 0.28 13.02 -14.46
C MET A 132 1.73 12.73 -14.81
N TYR A 133 2.07 11.45 -15.02
CA TYR A 133 3.40 11.01 -15.44
C TYR A 133 3.67 10.86 -16.96
N PRO A 134 2.78 11.19 -17.93
CA PRO A 134 3.09 10.93 -19.34
C PRO A 134 4.25 11.79 -19.90
N GLU A 135 4.61 12.91 -19.28
CA GLU A 135 5.57 13.90 -19.84
C GLU A 135 6.99 13.88 -19.21
N GLN A 136 7.21 13.21 -18.08
CA GLN A 136 8.50 13.24 -17.34
C GLN A 136 9.26 11.93 -17.48
N LEU A 137 9.78 11.68 -18.69
CA LEU A 137 10.15 10.36 -19.20
C LEU A 137 11.60 9.87 -18.94
N GLN A 138 12.34 10.43 -17.99
CA GLN A 138 13.79 10.16 -17.91
C GLN A 138 14.30 9.42 -16.66
N SER A 139 13.49 9.18 -15.62
CA SER A 139 13.96 8.46 -14.42
C SER A 139 12.84 7.72 -13.67
N PHE A 140 12.09 6.85 -14.37
CA PHE A 140 11.02 6.07 -13.76
C PHE A 140 11.52 4.90 -12.90
N ALA A 141 12.70 4.36 -13.19
CA ALA A 141 13.27 3.23 -12.44
C ALA A 141 13.40 3.53 -10.94
N ASN A 142 13.56 4.81 -10.57
CA ASN A 142 13.71 5.23 -9.18
C ASN A 142 12.42 5.77 -8.55
N ASN A 143 11.28 5.77 -9.25
CA ASN A 143 10.03 6.23 -8.66
C ASN A 143 9.36 5.11 -7.85
N GLN A 144 9.38 5.27 -6.53
CA GLN A 144 8.77 4.37 -5.57
C GLN A 144 7.31 4.00 -5.91
N LEU A 145 6.51 4.95 -6.39
CA LEU A 145 5.08 4.73 -6.66
C LEU A 145 4.81 3.96 -7.93
N VAL A 146 5.70 4.08 -8.93
CA VAL A 146 5.63 3.24 -10.14
C VAL A 146 5.90 1.79 -9.76
N THR A 147 6.94 1.55 -8.96
CA THR A 147 7.24 0.23 -8.40
C THR A 147 6.05 -0.32 -7.61
N CYS A 148 5.39 0.51 -6.78
CA CYS A 148 4.16 0.12 -6.09
C CYS A 148 3.02 -0.25 -7.04
N TYR A 149 2.79 0.52 -8.11
CA TYR A 149 1.76 0.21 -9.10
C TYR A 149 2.05 -1.13 -9.79
N LEU A 150 3.28 -1.36 -10.23
CA LEU A 150 3.68 -2.61 -10.88
C LEU A 150 3.61 -3.80 -9.92
N LEU A 151 4.03 -3.63 -8.66
CA LEU A 151 3.86 -4.65 -7.62
C LEU A 151 2.38 -4.96 -7.36
N TYR A 152 1.50 -3.95 -7.42
CA TYR A 152 0.06 -4.15 -7.30
C TYR A 152 -0.50 -4.97 -8.47
N LEU A 153 -0.10 -4.67 -9.72
CA LEU A 153 -0.50 -5.46 -10.89
C LEU A 153 -0.14 -6.94 -10.73
N VAL A 154 1.02 -7.23 -10.15
CA VAL A 154 1.54 -8.59 -9.96
C VAL A 154 0.91 -9.28 -8.75
N CYS A 155 1.00 -8.68 -7.57
CA CYS A 155 0.65 -9.31 -6.30
C CYS A 155 -0.86 -9.41 -6.09
N VAL A 156 -1.63 -8.46 -6.63
CA VAL A 156 -3.07 -8.32 -6.35
C VAL A 156 -3.90 -8.71 -7.55
N LEU A 157 -3.60 -8.13 -8.72
CA LEU A 157 -4.36 -8.41 -9.93
C LEU A 157 -3.87 -9.67 -10.67
N GLY A 158 -2.65 -10.13 -10.43
CA GLY A 158 -2.03 -11.22 -11.18
C GLY A 158 -1.88 -10.94 -12.68
N ASN A 159 -1.93 -9.67 -13.09
CA ASN A 159 -1.92 -9.29 -14.50
C ASN A 159 -0.48 -9.10 -14.99
N LEU A 160 0.14 -10.22 -15.37
CA LEU A 160 1.49 -10.23 -15.93
C LEU A 160 1.56 -9.55 -17.30
N HIS A 161 0.48 -9.58 -18.08
CA HIS A 161 0.46 -8.96 -19.40
C HIS A 161 0.68 -7.45 -19.31
N LYS A 162 -0.08 -6.76 -18.46
CA LYS A 162 0.09 -5.32 -18.22
C LYS A 162 1.46 -4.96 -17.64
N LEU A 163 2.06 -5.85 -16.84
CA LEU A 163 3.41 -5.66 -16.32
C LEU A 163 4.45 -5.63 -17.47
N TYR A 164 4.40 -6.61 -18.37
CA TYR A 164 5.34 -6.66 -19.51
C TYR A 164 5.03 -5.60 -20.57
N GLU A 165 3.77 -5.19 -20.72
CA GLU A 165 3.42 -4.01 -21.52
C GLU A 165 4.08 -2.75 -20.94
N ALA A 166 4.03 -2.57 -19.62
CA ALA A 166 4.69 -1.45 -18.93
C ALA A 166 6.22 -1.50 -19.07
N LEU A 167 6.84 -2.69 -19.06
CA LEU A 167 8.27 -2.87 -19.35
C LEU A 167 8.65 -2.22 -20.69
N LEU A 168 7.89 -2.53 -21.75
CA LEU A 168 8.14 -2.02 -23.10
C LEU A 168 7.82 -0.52 -23.21
N ARG A 169 6.69 -0.10 -22.62
CA ARG A 169 6.23 1.29 -22.66
C ARG A 169 7.18 2.23 -21.91
N TRP A 170 7.72 1.79 -20.78
CA TRP A 170 8.52 2.62 -19.87
C TRP A 170 10.01 2.31 -19.90
N LYS A 171 10.45 1.38 -20.76
CA LYS A 171 11.87 0.97 -20.91
C LYS A 171 12.52 0.59 -19.58
N LEU A 172 11.80 -0.16 -18.76
CA LEU A 172 12.28 -0.66 -17.47
C LEU A 172 13.21 -1.85 -17.65
N ASP A 173 14.01 -2.16 -16.63
CA ASP A 173 14.90 -3.30 -16.65
C ASP A 173 14.21 -4.54 -16.09
N ILE A 174 14.49 -5.70 -16.70
CA ILE A 174 13.94 -6.99 -16.24
C ILE A 174 14.47 -7.37 -14.85
N GLN A 175 15.58 -6.75 -14.42
CA GLN A 175 16.14 -6.91 -13.08
C GLN A 175 15.44 -6.04 -12.04
N ASP A 176 14.50 -5.18 -12.42
CA ASP A 176 13.77 -4.36 -11.45
C ASP A 176 12.90 -5.22 -10.53
N LEU A 177 12.67 -4.69 -9.33
CA LEU A 177 11.97 -5.39 -8.25
C LEU A 177 10.63 -6.02 -8.69
N PRO A 178 9.73 -5.35 -9.44
CA PRO A 178 8.45 -5.92 -9.81
C PRO A 178 8.56 -7.19 -10.66
N PHE A 179 9.56 -7.26 -11.54
CA PHE A 179 9.79 -8.42 -12.41
C PHE A 179 10.44 -9.57 -11.65
N GLN A 180 11.33 -9.29 -10.70
CA GLN A 180 11.85 -10.30 -9.79
C GLN A 180 10.72 -10.93 -8.95
N VAL A 181 9.81 -10.10 -8.41
CA VAL A 181 8.62 -10.57 -7.67
C VAL A 181 7.71 -11.39 -8.57
N ALA A 182 7.46 -10.95 -9.80
CA ALA A 182 6.66 -11.70 -10.78
C ALA A 182 7.25 -13.08 -11.06
N ARG A 183 8.56 -13.18 -11.28
CA ARG A 183 9.25 -14.47 -11.47
C ARG A 183 9.08 -15.39 -10.26
N ILE A 184 9.28 -14.87 -9.05
CA ILE A 184 9.12 -15.65 -7.80
C ILE A 184 7.70 -16.18 -7.64
N ILE A 185 6.69 -15.39 -8.00
CA ILE A 185 5.28 -15.78 -7.95
C ILE A 185 4.98 -16.85 -8.99
N ILE A 186 5.48 -16.72 -10.23
CA ILE A 186 5.31 -17.73 -11.29
C ILE A 186 5.97 -19.05 -10.88
N GLU A 187 7.19 -18.99 -10.38
CA GLU A 187 7.94 -20.15 -9.86
C GLU A 187 7.34 -20.73 -8.57
N ASN A 188 6.44 -19.99 -7.91
CA ASN A 188 5.88 -20.32 -6.60
C ASN A 188 6.95 -20.59 -5.52
N ASN A 189 8.06 -19.85 -5.58
CA ASN A 189 9.19 -20.05 -4.66
C ASN A 189 8.97 -19.29 -3.33
N TYR A 190 8.39 -19.97 -2.34
CA TYR A 190 8.09 -19.38 -1.02
C TYR A 190 9.32 -18.85 -0.29
N VAL A 191 10.46 -19.55 -0.35
CA VAL A 191 11.66 -19.16 0.40
C VAL A 191 12.28 -17.90 -0.20
N ALA A 192 12.33 -17.81 -1.53
CA ALA A 192 12.78 -16.59 -2.22
C ALA A 192 11.84 -15.41 -1.93
N TRP A 193 10.53 -15.65 -1.95
CA TRP A 193 9.52 -14.65 -1.60
C TRP A 193 9.70 -14.12 -0.17
N LEU A 194 9.89 -15.00 0.81
CA LEU A 194 10.05 -14.61 2.21
C LEU A 194 11.33 -13.80 2.45
N LYS A 195 12.44 -14.22 1.81
CA LYS A 195 13.71 -13.48 1.86
C LYS A 195 13.57 -12.08 1.25
N LEU A 196 12.98 -12.01 0.06
CA LEU A 196 12.79 -10.75 -0.65
C LEU A 196 11.87 -9.81 0.14
N ARG A 197 10.76 -10.33 0.66
CA ARG A 197 9.85 -9.57 1.53
C ARG A 197 10.60 -8.94 2.70
N ASN A 198 11.41 -9.72 3.42
CA ASN A 198 12.10 -9.23 4.62
C ASN A 198 13.20 -8.19 4.30
N SER A 199 13.75 -8.16 3.07
CA SER A 199 14.76 -7.18 2.67
C SER A 199 14.21 -5.84 2.19
N LEU A 200 12.90 -5.74 1.93
CA LEU A 200 12.32 -4.57 1.28
C LEU A 200 11.79 -3.52 2.25
N PRO A 201 11.71 -2.25 1.86
CA PRO A 201 10.93 -1.23 2.56
C PRO A 201 9.48 -1.65 2.77
N TRP A 202 8.89 -1.24 3.90
CA TRP A 202 7.54 -1.63 4.32
C TRP A 202 6.47 -1.37 3.24
N LEU A 203 6.59 -0.31 2.43
CA LEU A 203 5.60 0.06 1.42
C LEU A 203 5.44 -1.06 0.39
N TYR A 204 6.56 -1.64 -0.03
CA TYR A 204 6.57 -2.80 -0.92
C TYR A 204 6.20 -4.07 -0.18
N GLN A 205 6.65 -4.23 1.08
CA GLN A 205 6.25 -5.38 1.91
C GLN A 205 4.73 -5.49 2.02
N ARG A 206 4.03 -4.37 2.20
CA ARG A 206 2.57 -4.33 2.35
C ARG A 206 1.85 -4.83 1.10
N LEU A 207 2.35 -4.49 -0.09
CA LEU A 207 1.80 -4.98 -1.35
C LEU A 207 2.13 -6.46 -1.58
N ILE A 208 3.37 -6.86 -1.30
CA ILE A 208 3.81 -8.25 -1.40
C ILE A 208 3.05 -9.14 -0.41
N ASP A 209 2.71 -8.63 0.77
CA ASP A 209 1.91 -9.33 1.77
C ASP A 209 0.51 -9.71 1.27
N GLN A 210 -0.03 -9.03 0.26
CA GLN A 210 -1.29 -9.46 -0.34
C GLN A 210 -1.17 -10.81 -1.07
N SER A 211 0.01 -11.10 -1.64
CA SER A 211 0.33 -12.40 -2.25
C SER A 211 0.68 -13.50 -1.22
N ARG A 212 0.82 -13.14 0.08
CA ARG A 212 1.21 -14.06 1.14
C ARG A 212 0.34 -15.30 1.17
N ARG A 213 -0.98 -15.14 1.18
CA ARG A 213 -1.93 -16.26 1.32
C ARG A 213 -1.71 -17.32 0.23
N MET A 214 -1.58 -16.89 -1.02
CA MET A 214 -1.36 -17.79 -2.16
C MET A 214 -0.03 -18.55 -2.02
N MET A 215 1.04 -17.87 -1.63
CA MET A 215 2.36 -18.48 -1.44
C MET A 215 2.37 -19.45 -0.24
N GLN A 216 1.68 -19.10 0.84
CA GLN A 216 1.54 -19.93 2.04
C GLN A 216 0.74 -21.20 1.73
N GLU A 217 -0.39 -21.11 1.03
CA GLU A 217 -1.19 -22.27 0.63
C GLU A 217 -0.41 -23.22 -0.30
N ARG A 218 0.43 -22.68 -1.18
CA ARG A 218 1.29 -23.53 -2.02
C ARG A 218 2.38 -24.20 -1.18
N CYS A 219 3.01 -23.48 -0.26
CA CYS A 219 4.00 -24.02 0.66
C CYS A 219 3.44 -25.16 1.51
N THR A 220 2.26 -24.98 2.13
CA THR A 220 1.60 -26.02 2.93
C THR A 220 1.29 -27.27 2.12
N ARG A 221 0.80 -27.12 0.88
CA ARG A 221 0.52 -28.27 0.00
C ARG A 221 1.77 -29.04 -0.36
N VAL A 222 2.87 -28.35 -0.68
CA VAL A 222 4.14 -28.99 -1.06
C VAL A 222 4.77 -29.70 0.14
N VAL A 223 4.88 -29.02 1.29
CA VAL A 223 5.43 -29.63 2.52
C VAL A 223 4.54 -30.79 2.97
N GLY A 224 3.22 -30.59 2.92
CA GLY A 224 2.22 -31.62 3.19
C GLY A 224 2.38 -32.86 2.31
N ALA A 225 2.74 -32.69 1.04
CA ALA A 225 2.94 -33.80 0.12
C ALA A 225 4.29 -34.51 0.30
N ALA A 226 5.34 -33.77 0.61
CA ALA A 226 6.71 -34.27 0.61
C ALA A 226 7.15 -34.86 1.96
N TYR A 227 6.62 -34.38 3.08
CA TYR A 227 7.09 -34.74 4.41
C TYR A 227 5.98 -35.31 5.30
N TYR A 228 6.34 -36.31 6.10
CA TYR A 228 5.49 -36.85 7.17
C TYR A 228 5.79 -36.17 8.51
N ILE A 229 7.07 -35.97 8.81
CA ILE A 229 7.60 -35.38 10.05
C ILE A 229 8.70 -34.40 9.64
N VAL A 230 8.74 -33.24 10.29
CA VAL A 230 9.71 -32.17 10.02
C VAL A 230 10.25 -31.62 11.34
N PRO A 231 11.56 -31.38 11.49
CA PRO A 231 12.09 -30.74 12.70
C PRO A 231 11.53 -29.34 12.91
N LYS A 232 11.18 -28.99 14.15
CA LYS A 232 10.58 -27.70 14.48
C LYS A 232 11.44 -26.51 14.05
N GLN A 233 12.76 -26.56 14.29
CA GLN A 233 13.70 -25.50 13.90
C GLN A 233 13.72 -25.25 12.38
N TRP A 234 13.63 -26.30 11.57
CA TRP A 234 13.56 -26.18 10.11
C TRP A 234 12.23 -25.57 9.69
N ALA A 235 11.15 -26.04 10.31
CA ALA A 235 9.81 -25.58 10.03
C ALA A 235 9.66 -24.09 10.38
N GLU A 236 10.10 -23.64 11.55
CA GLU A 236 10.07 -22.23 11.94
C GLU A 236 10.89 -21.34 10.99
N LYS A 237 12.05 -21.83 10.53
CA LYS A 237 12.94 -21.07 9.64
C LYS A 237 12.37 -20.92 8.22
N TYR A 238 11.83 -21.99 7.63
CA TYR A 238 11.46 -22.02 6.21
C TYR A 238 9.96 -22.00 5.94
N VAL A 239 9.14 -22.31 6.94
CA VAL A 239 7.68 -22.38 6.86
C VAL A 239 7.09 -21.28 7.75
N GLY A 240 7.64 -21.09 8.96
CA GLY A 240 7.47 -19.94 9.85
C GLY A 240 6.01 -19.53 10.04
N PRO A 241 5.57 -18.39 9.47
CA PRO A 241 4.19 -17.91 9.64
C PRO A 241 3.11 -18.85 9.08
N VAL A 242 3.49 -19.82 8.25
CA VAL A 242 2.57 -20.86 7.74
C VAL A 242 2.19 -21.87 8.82
N LEU A 243 3.07 -22.16 9.80
CA LEU A 243 2.81 -23.13 10.85
C LEU A 243 1.64 -22.75 11.75
N ALA A 244 1.42 -21.44 11.94
CA ALA A 244 0.30 -20.94 12.75
C ALA A 244 -1.07 -21.16 12.08
N ILE A 245 -1.08 -21.47 10.78
CA ILE A 245 -2.30 -21.59 9.96
C ILE A 245 -2.62 -23.06 9.66
N THR A 246 -1.69 -23.99 9.91
CA THR A 246 -1.87 -25.41 9.61
C THR A 246 -2.41 -26.21 10.79
N ASN A 247 -3.18 -27.26 10.48
CA ASN A 247 -3.62 -28.27 11.46
C ASN A 247 -2.54 -29.32 11.75
N TRP A 248 -1.26 -28.98 11.63
CA TRP A 248 -0.16 -29.92 11.87
C TRP A 248 0.06 -30.06 13.37
N ALA A 249 0.25 -31.29 13.86
CA ALA A 249 0.54 -31.50 15.27
C ALA A 249 1.99 -31.09 15.55
N VAL A 250 2.18 -30.26 16.57
CA VAL A 250 3.51 -29.81 17.00
C VAL A 250 3.83 -30.54 18.30
N ASP A 251 4.72 -31.53 18.21
CA ASP A 251 5.38 -32.12 19.38
C ASP A 251 6.64 -31.30 19.70
N ASP A 252 7.19 -31.45 20.92
CA ASP A 252 8.22 -30.56 21.47
C ASP A 252 9.39 -30.26 20.52
N ASP A 253 9.87 -31.25 19.76
CA ASP A 253 10.96 -31.11 18.78
C ASP A 253 10.57 -31.32 17.31
N VAL A 254 9.37 -31.84 17.03
CA VAL A 254 8.97 -32.25 15.67
C VAL A 254 7.55 -31.82 15.32
N VAL A 255 7.37 -31.42 14.07
CA VAL A 255 6.07 -31.11 13.48
C VAL A 255 5.62 -32.32 12.67
N VAL A 256 4.53 -32.95 13.09
CA VAL A 256 3.88 -34.06 12.39
C VAL A 256 2.91 -33.47 11.36
N VAL A 257 3.33 -33.56 10.10
CA VAL A 257 2.63 -33.01 8.93
C VAL A 257 1.59 -34.00 8.39
N ARG A 258 1.91 -35.30 8.43
CA ARG A 258 0.99 -36.40 8.08
C ARG A 258 1.22 -37.59 8.99
N VAL A 259 0.12 -38.14 9.51
CA VAL A 259 0.15 -39.42 10.23
C VAL A 259 0.24 -40.56 9.22
N ARG A 260 1.19 -41.48 9.41
CA ARG A 260 1.22 -42.74 8.66
C ARG A 260 -0.07 -43.51 9.00
N ARG A 261 -0.93 -43.72 8.00
CA ARG A 261 -1.95 -44.78 8.06
C ARG A 261 -1.31 -46.12 7.78
#